data_AF-A0A3B8J7P1-F1
#
_entry.id   AF-A0A3B8J7P1-F1
#
_cell.length_a   1.000
_cell.length_b   1.000
_cell.length_c   1.000
_cell.angle_alpha   90.00
_cell.angle_beta   90.00
_cell.angle_gamma   90.00
#
_symmetry.space_group_name_H-M   'P 1'
#
loop_
_entity.id
_entity.type
_entity.pdbx_description
1 polymer ?
#
loop_
_entity_poly.entity_id
_entity_poly.type
_entity_poly.pdbx_seq_one_letter_code
_entity_poly.pdbx_strand_id
1 'polypeptide(L)'
;DKRLFLSTAQVLILGERLSQDGIEEVLDFFQRDHEIDYSMTVLVAKGVTPREILEMETDMESIPAVYINKTVENTVSRGTVKRIMLIDLIKDIGGSGRQPAIGQISKAGEKKVITEGTAVFSDGKLAGWLNLYETRGYLFAIDKVKSTVVNVPADEGKIAMEIIRSKGKVKVAFENGEPSMLTVKVETQANVGGYEGKGALELAGQSVFSGENSGGGNKKRNHDGAGEDPKRIFQRYIRFWCVCVQIPPSELLVPVIPLIVVIISLSLITVHDFTAFLPILKNGMTPVLNAAFSFITFPFGETVAFLMLFPHVNKKEKLKKIVLLSAAISILLGIILFFRDISVLGSDLMDRATFIPHLTSLLIPGLNVEPLVDINLLIGGGVKISVCIYAAAKALSQIAGIGDHRKLTGAITTFCVVLSIWEYKNVLELFDWAEKVWPYYSIPFQIIVPLLLLLLSLRKKGKPSNAVTES
;
A
#
# COMPACT_ATOMS: atom_id res chain seq x y z
N ASP A 1 -21.21 -15.78 18.66
CA ASP A 1 -20.85 -14.37 18.55
C ASP A 1 -20.32 -14.02 17.16
N LYS A 2 -20.78 -12.90 16.58
CA LYS A 2 -20.25 -12.40 15.31
C LYS A 2 -18.98 -11.60 15.59
N ARG A 3 -17.86 -11.97 14.97
CA ARG A 3 -16.60 -11.23 15.02
C ARG A 3 -16.80 -9.84 14.39
N LEU A 4 -16.21 -8.81 14.97
CA LEU A 4 -16.19 -7.46 14.38
C LEU A 4 -15.45 -7.51 13.04
N PHE A 5 -16.04 -6.93 12.00
CA PHE A 5 -15.46 -6.81 10.67
C PHE A 5 -15.21 -5.32 10.40
N LEU A 6 -13.93 -4.92 10.31
CA LEU A 6 -13.51 -3.51 10.28
C LEU A 6 -12.92 -3.08 8.91
N SER A 7 -13.03 -3.93 7.89
CA SER A 7 -12.42 -3.66 6.57
C SER A 7 -13.07 -2.53 5.78
N THR A 8 -14.21 -2.00 6.26
CA THR A 8 -14.92 -0.86 5.65
C THR A 8 -14.99 0.34 6.59
N ALA A 9 -14.22 0.32 7.68
CA ALA A 9 -14.17 1.42 8.64
C ALA A 9 -13.54 2.65 7.97
N GLN A 10 -14.21 3.80 8.03
CA GLN A 10 -13.71 5.01 7.37
C GLN A 10 -13.12 6.04 8.35
N VAL A 11 -13.48 5.96 9.63
CA VAL A 11 -13.06 6.90 10.67
C VAL A 11 -12.82 6.14 11.98
N LEU A 12 -11.69 6.41 12.62
CA LEU A 12 -11.36 6.01 13.99
C LEU A 12 -11.33 7.27 14.87
N ILE A 13 -12.15 7.30 15.93
CA ILE A 13 -12.20 8.41 16.88
C ILE A 13 -11.63 7.94 18.22
N LEU A 14 -10.51 8.51 18.61
CA LEU A 14 -9.87 8.28 19.90
C LEU A 14 -10.50 9.21 20.94
N GLY A 15 -10.93 8.67 22.08
CA GLY A 15 -11.45 9.48 23.17
C GLY A 15 -10.35 10.25 23.89
N GLU A 16 -10.64 11.46 24.35
CA GLU A 16 -9.65 12.34 25.02
C GLU A 16 -8.91 11.64 26.17
N ARG A 17 -9.66 10.99 27.07
CA ARG A 17 -9.10 10.26 28.22
C ARG A 17 -8.18 9.10 27.80
N LEU A 18 -8.62 8.32 26.81
CA LEU A 18 -7.80 7.25 26.23
C LEU A 18 -6.52 7.81 25.62
N SER A 19 -6.61 8.94 24.93
CA SER A 19 -5.45 9.60 24.36
C SER A 19 -4.49 10.15 25.42
N GLN A 20 -4.98 10.59 26.57
CA GLN A 20 -4.15 10.99 27.72
C GLN A 20 -3.44 9.80 28.37
N ASP A 21 -4.12 8.66 28.49
CA ASP A 21 -3.56 7.43 29.07
C ASP A 21 -2.49 6.81 28.15
N GLY A 22 -2.72 6.86 26.83
CA GLY A 22 -1.79 6.42 25.80
C GLY A 22 -2.51 5.68 24.67
N ILE A 23 -2.04 5.85 23.43
CA ILE A 23 -2.69 5.26 22.23
C ILE A 23 -1.98 4.02 21.69
N GLU A 24 -0.86 3.61 22.28
CA GLU A 24 -0.03 2.50 21.78
C GLU A 24 -0.78 1.15 21.77
N GLU A 25 -1.46 0.80 22.86
CA GLU A 25 -2.23 -0.45 22.95
C GLU A 25 -3.36 -0.51 21.91
N VAL A 26 -3.98 0.65 21.65
CA VAL A 26 -5.02 0.78 20.63
C VAL A 26 -4.44 0.50 19.26
N LEU A 27 -3.26 1.07 18.96
CA LEU A 27 -2.60 0.84 17.68
C LEU A 27 -2.07 -0.59 17.54
N ASP A 28 -1.56 -1.21 18.61
CA ASP A 28 -1.15 -2.61 18.61
C ASP A 28 -2.33 -3.54 18.31
N PHE A 29 -3.53 -3.25 18.84
CA PHE A 29 -4.74 -3.97 18.46
C PHE A 29 -5.00 -3.86 16.94
N PHE A 30 -4.90 -2.66 16.36
CA PHE A 30 -5.15 -2.48 14.93
C PHE A 30 -4.04 -3.06 14.04
N GLN A 31 -2.81 -3.18 14.54
CA GLN A 31 -1.71 -3.79 13.79
C GLN A 31 -1.77 -5.32 13.76
N ARG A 32 -2.41 -5.93 14.76
CA ARG A 32 -2.49 -7.39 14.89
C ARG A 32 -3.57 -8.02 14.02
N ASP A 33 -4.58 -7.26 13.59
CA ASP A 33 -5.62 -7.75 12.69
C ASP A 33 -5.33 -7.31 11.24
N HIS A 34 -5.39 -8.27 10.34
CA HIS A 34 -5.08 -8.13 8.92
C HIS A 34 -6.29 -7.72 8.10
N GLU A 35 -7.50 -7.70 8.69
CA GLU A 35 -8.75 -7.29 8.05
C GLU A 35 -9.08 -5.80 8.26
N ILE A 36 -8.10 -4.97 8.65
CA ILE A 36 -8.30 -3.55 8.97
C ILE A 36 -8.01 -2.68 7.75
N ASP A 37 -8.90 -1.72 7.50
CA ASP A 37 -8.63 -0.63 6.55
C ASP A 37 -7.67 0.38 7.17
N TYR A 38 -6.42 0.33 6.74
CA TYR A 38 -5.36 1.24 7.19
C TYR A 38 -5.49 2.67 6.63
N SER A 39 -6.40 2.90 5.68
CA SER A 39 -6.69 4.22 5.08
C SER A 39 -7.70 5.05 5.89
N MET A 40 -8.30 4.47 6.94
CA MET A 40 -9.28 5.19 7.76
C MET A 40 -8.68 6.44 8.41
N THR A 41 -9.47 7.52 8.43
CA THR A 41 -9.07 8.79 9.05
C THR A 41 -9.08 8.66 10.57
N VAL A 42 -8.01 9.07 11.26
CA VAL A 42 -7.95 9.08 12.72
C VAL A 42 -8.17 10.50 13.27
N LEU A 43 -9.04 10.63 14.26
CA LEU A 43 -9.37 11.88 14.95
C LEU A 43 -9.33 11.70 16.48
N VAL A 44 -9.10 12.79 17.22
CA VAL A 44 -9.22 12.80 18.69
C VAL A 44 -10.41 13.63 19.11
N ALA A 45 -11.32 13.03 19.87
CA ALA A 45 -12.47 13.71 20.43
C ALA A 45 -12.03 14.69 21.54
N LYS A 46 -12.54 15.93 21.54
CA LYS A 46 -12.27 16.94 22.58
C LYS A 46 -13.54 17.35 23.29
N GLY A 47 -13.59 17.19 24.61
CA GLY A 47 -14.73 17.58 25.45
C GLY A 47 -16.04 16.82 25.13
N VAL A 48 -15.96 15.72 24.40
CA VAL A 48 -17.09 14.86 24.00
C VAL A 48 -16.61 13.42 23.87
N THR A 49 -17.49 12.45 24.09
CA THR A 49 -17.14 11.04 23.89
C THR A 49 -17.23 10.64 22.41
N PRO A 50 -16.39 9.69 21.94
CA PRO A 50 -16.53 9.13 20.59
C PRO A 50 -17.94 8.58 20.31
N ARG A 51 -18.57 7.99 21.34
CA ARG A 51 -19.93 7.45 21.24
C ARG A 51 -20.95 8.53 20.88
N GLU A 52 -20.93 9.67 21.57
CA GLU A 52 -21.84 10.79 21.30
C GLU A 52 -21.66 11.38 19.90
N ILE A 53 -20.44 11.33 19.35
CA ILE A 53 -20.18 11.75 17.96
C ILE A 53 -20.78 10.74 16.98
N LEU A 54 -20.60 9.45 17.22
CA LEU A 54 -21.02 8.38 16.30
C LEU A 54 -22.54 8.12 16.32
N GLU A 55 -23.20 8.34 17.47
CA GLU A 55 -24.66 8.20 17.63
C GLU A 55 -25.44 9.47 17.23
N MET A 56 -24.74 10.50 16.73
CA MET A 56 -25.36 11.77 16.36
C MET A 56 -26.23 11.66 15.11
N GLU A 57 -27.46 12.18 15.16
CA GLU A 57 -28.29 12.39 13.98
C GLU A 57 -27.76 13.58 13.16
N THR A 58 -27.43 13.35 11.89
CA THR A 58 -26.95 14.40 10.99
C THR A 58 -28.04 14.78 9.97
N ASP A 59 -28.15 16.06 9.64
CA ASP A 59 -29.16 16.55 8.68
C ASP A 59 -28.78 16.33 7.21
N MET A 60 -27.49 16.09 6.91
CA MET A 60 -26.98 16.05 5.53
C MET A 60 -26.61 14.66 5.03
N GLU A 61 -26.27 13.72 5.92
CA GLU A 61 -25.82 12.38 5.55
C GLU A 61 -26.38 11.33 6.52
N SER A 62 -26.86 10.21 5.97
CA SER A 62 -27.37 9.10 6.79
C SER A 62 -26.27 8.29 7.48
N ILE A 63 -25.02 8.38 6.99
CA ILE A 63 -23.88 7.63 7.51
C ILE A 63 -22.93 8.60 8.24
N PRO A 64 -22.82 8.55 9.59
CA PRO A 64 -21.99 9.46 10.37
C PRO A 64 -20.52 9.51 9.93
N ALA A 65 -19.95 8.37 9.55
CA ALA A 65 -18.56 8.30 9.09
C ALA A 65 -18.32 9.11 7.79
N VAL A 66 -19.27 9.08 6.85
CA VAL A 66 -19.20 9.86 5.60
C VAL A 66 -19.32 11.36 5.89
N TYR A 67 -20.25 11.73 6.77
CA TYR A 67 -20.40 13.12 7.24
C TYR A 67 -19.11 13.66 7.86
N ILE A 68 -18.49 12.88 8.75
CA ILE A 68 -17.26 13.27 9.43
C ILE A 68 -16.13 13.43 8.41
N ASN A 69 -15.93 12.48 7.51
CA ASN A 69 -14.88 12.58 6.49
C ASN A 69 -15.07 13.82 5.59
N LYS A 70 -16.29 14.12 5.13
CA LYS A 70 -16.58 15.34 4.37
C LYS A 70 -16.29 16.61 5.18
N THR A 71 -16.58 16.59 6.48
CA THR A 71 -16.30 17.72 7.37
C THR A 71 -14.79 17.92 7.55
N VAL A 72 -14.03 16.83 7.69
CA VAL A 72 -12.56 16.86 7.73
C VAL A 72 -12.01 17.39 6.40
N GLU A 73 -12.45 16.90 5.25
CA GLU A 73 -12.01 17.35 3.92
C GLU A 73 -12.23 18.86 3.73
N ASN A 74 -13.41 19.37 4.11
CA ASN A 74 -13.71 20.80 4.09
C ASN A 74 -12.83 21.61 5.05
N THR A 75 -12.38 21.02 6.14
CA THR A 75 -11.51 21.71 7.11
C THR A 75 -10.04 21.63 6.74
N VAL A 76 -9.63 20.55 6.05
CA VAL A 76 -8.29 20.40 5.45
C VAL A 76 -8.07 21.45 4.37
N SER A 77 -9.07 21.71 3.51
CA SER A 77 -8.97 22.78 2.49
C SER A 77 -8.83 24.19 3.10
N ARG A 78 -9.32 24.38 4.34
CA ARG A 78 -9.14 25.61 5.14
C ARG A 78 -7.81 25.65 5.92
N GLY A 79 -7.06 24.55 5.91
CA GLY A 79 -5.79 24.41 6.62
C GLY A 79 -5.92 24.54 8.13
N THR A 80 -7.03 24.09 8.73
CA THR A 80 -7.29 24.23 10.18
C THR A 80 -7.43 22.89 10.91
N VAL A 81 -7.06 21.79 10.26
CA VAL A 81 -7.00 20.44 10.86
C VAL A 81 -5.90 19.63 10.18
N LYS A 82 -5.14 18.84 10.95
CA LYS A 82 -4.25 17.82 10.40
C LYS A 82 -5.02 16.52 10.20
N ARG A 83 -5.37 16.21 8.95
CA ARG A 83 -5.85 14.86 8.60
C ARG A 83 -4.67 13.88 8.67
N ILE A 84 -4.89 12.73 9.30
CA ILE A 84 -3.95 11.62 9.36
C ILE A 84 -4.70 10.31 9.17
N MET A 85 -4.13 9.38 8.40
CA MET A 85 -4.67 8.02 8.25
C MET A 85 -4.09 7.10 9.33
N LEU A 86 -4.73 5.96 9.60
CA LEU A 86 -4.20 4.98 10.55
C LEU A 86 -2.76 4.56 10.17
N ILE A 87 -2.51 4.31 8.89
CA ILE A 87 -1.18 3.94 8.40
C ILE A 87 -0.11 5.00 8.71
N ASP A 88 -0.45 6.28 8.57
CA ASP A 88 0.47 7.39 8.81
C ASP A 88 0.71 7.57 10.32
N LEU A 89 -0.33 7.37 11.13
CA LEU A 89 -0.22 7.42 12.58
C LEU A 89 0.68 6.31 13.13
N ILE A 90 0.54 5.09 12.61
CA ILE A 90 1.40 3.96 12.99
C ILE A 90 2.87 4.27 12.66
N LYS A 91 3.13 4.87 11.50
CA LYS A 91 4.49 5.30 11.12
C LYS A 91 5.04 6.40 12.02
N ASP A 92 4.21 7.41 12.32
CA ASP A 92 4.61 8.53 13.16
C ASP A 92 4.97 8.07 14.59
N ILE A 93 4.33 7.00 15.11
CA ILE A 93 4.64 6.41 16.43
C ILE A 93 5.82 5.44 16.40
N GLY A 94 5.94 4.60 15.36
CA GLY A 94 7.07 3.66 15.24
C GLY A 94 8.41 4.34 14.94
N GLY A 95 8.37 5.50 14.28
CA GLY A 95 9.57 6.23 13.86
C GLY A 95 10.29 6.94 15.01
N SER A 96 11.62 6.80 15.08
CA SER A 96 12.44 7.57 16.02
C SER A 96 12.44 9.06 15.67
N GLY A 97 12.02 9.91 16.61
CA GLY A 97 12.12 11.38 16.50
C GLY A 97 10.92 12.08 15.85
N ARG A 98 9.79 11.40 15.64
CA ARG A 98 8.51 12.01 15.27
C ARG A 98 7.51 11.80 16.40
N GLN A 99 6.71 12.83 16.65
CA GLN A 99 5.62 12.77 17.60
C GLN A 99 4.31 13.04 16.85
N PRO A 100 3.24 12.26 17.09
CA PRO A 100 1.99 12.39 16.36
C PRO A 100 1.32 13.75 16.56
N ALA A 101 0.64 14.18 15.50
CA ALA A 101 -0.32 15.27 15.59
C ALA A 101 -1.58 14.85 14.81
N ILE A 102 -2.71 14.81 15.50
CA ILE A 102 -3.96 14.19 15.02
C ILE A 102 -5.07 15.23 15.02
N GLY A 103 -5.90 15.26 13.98
CA GLY A 103 -7.02 16.20 13.88
C GLY A 103 -7.99 16.09 15.06
N GLN A 104 -8.46 17.25 15.54
CA GLN A 104 -9.49 17.31 16.56
C GLN A 104 -10.87 17.04 15.96
N ILE A 105 -11.76 16.41 16.73
CA ILE A 105 -13.21 16.44 16.50
C ILE A 105 -13.95 16.80 17.78
N SER A 106 -14.98 17.62 17.67
CA SER A 106 -15.83 18.07 18.78
C SER A 106 -17.25 18.30 18.29
N LYS A 107 -18.20 18.45 19.21
CA LYS A 107 -19.60 18.70 18.88
C LYS A 107 -19.91 20.20 18.87
N ALA A 108 -20.75 20.65 17.95
CA ALA A 108 -21.27 22.00 17.91
C ALA A 108 -22.80 21.99 17.76
N GLY A 109 -23.50 22.07 18.89
CA GLY A 109 -24.94 21.84 18.94
C GLY A 109 -25.28 20.36 18.83
N GLU A 110 -26.52 20.01 18.49
CA GLU A 110 -26.98 18.62 18.54
C GLU A 110 -26.62 17.79 17.32
N LYS A 111 -26.48 18.43 16.14
CA LYS A 111 -26.43 17.75 14.83
C LYS A 111 -25.19 18.06 13.99
N LYS A 112 -24.21 18.78 14.55
CA LYS A 112 -23.00 19.18 13.83
C LYS A 112 -21.75 18.85 14.62
N VAL A 113 -20.71 18.49 13.88
CA VAL A 113 -19.35 18.36 14.40
C VAL A 113 -18.48 19.50 13.91
N ILE A 114 -17.49 19.87 14.71
CA ILE A 114 -16.39 20.76 14.33
C ILE A 114 -15.11 19.95 14.36
N THR A 115 -14.38 19.97 13.25
CA THR A 115 -13.08 19.32 13.09
C THR A 115 -11.97 20.36 12.96
N GLU A 116 -11.92 21.36 13.84
CA GLU A 116 -10.89 22.41 13.86
C GLU A 116 -9.95 22.23 15.05
N GLY A 117 -8.65 22.38 14.81
CA GLY A 117 -7.61 22.15 15.81
C GLY A 117 -6.91 20.80 15.63
N THR A 118 -5.85 20.60 16.41
CA THR A 118 -5.00 19.41 16.34
C THR A 118 -4.57 19.00 17.74
N ALA A 119 -4.76 17.72 18.08
CA ALA A 119 -4.17 17.07 19.24
C ALA A 119 -2.67 16.84 19.00
N VAL A 120 -1.83 17.23 19.95
CA VAL A 120 -0.38 17.01 19.92
C VAL A 120 -0.02 15.93 20.92
N PHE A 121 0.77 14.96 20.49
CA PHE A 121 1.19 13.83 21.32
C PHE A 121 2.66 13.96 21.74
N SER A 122 3.00 13.35 22.86
CA SER A 122 4.36 13.08 23.33
C SER A 122 4.39 11.67 23.89
N ASP A 123 5.26 10.82 23.37
CA ASP A 123 5.47 9.44 23.81
C ASP A 123 4.15 8.65 23.86
N GLY A 124 3.40 8.73 22.76
CA GLY A 124 2.11 8.04 22.61
C GLY A 124 0.95 8.64 23.44
N LYS A 125 1.15 9.74 24.17
CA LYS A 125 0.14 10.37 25.03
C LYS A 125 -0.21 11.78 24.59
N LEU A 126 -1.47 12.18 24.77
CA LEU A 126 -1.96 13.52 24.48
C LEU A 126 -1.28 14.53 25.40
N ALA A 127 -0.43 15.39 24.82
CA ALA A 127 0.31 16.44 25.53
C ALA A 127 -0.44 17.78 25.53
N GLY A 128 -1.24 18.05 24.50
CA GLY A 128 -1.99 19.29 24.40
C GLY A 128 -2.75 19.46 23.09
N TRP A 129 -3.29 20.66 22.90
CA TRP A 129 -4.12 21.02 21.76
C TRP A 129 -3.58 22.27 21.08
N LEU A 130 -3.43 22.22 19.76
CA LEU A 130 -3.29 23.40 18.93
C LEU A 130 -4.67 23.94 18.57
N ASN A 131 -4.88 25.23 18.77
CA ASN A 131 -6.06 25.92 18.27
C ASN A 131 -6.03 26.05 16.73
N LEU A 132 -7.05 26.68 16.14
CA LEU A 132 -7.17 26.81 14.69
C LEU A 132 -6.01 27.60 14.04
N TYR A 133 -5.50 28.64 14.72
CA TYR A 133 -4.42 29.49 14.22
C TYR A 133 -3.08 28.79 14.33
N GLU A 134 -2.82 28.16 15.48
CA GLU A 134 -1.61 27.35 15.72
C GLU A 134 -1.55 26.15 14.78
N THR A 135 -2.67 25.44 14.61
CA THR A 135 -2.78 24.32 13.66
C THR A 135 -2.44 24.78 12.25
N ARG A 136 -3.00 25.92 11.82
CA ARG A 136 -2.71 26.46 10.49
C ARG A 136 -1.23 26.81 10.33
N GLY A 137 -0.64 27.52 11.30
CA GLY A 137 0.80 27.84 11.28
C GLY A 137 1.68 26.61 11.21
N TYR A 138 1.36 25.59 12.02
CA TYR A 138 2.01 24.28 11.97
C TYR A 138 1.91 23.63 10.59
N LEU A 139 0.72 23.58 10.00
CA LEU A 139 0.49 22.98 8.67
C LEU A 139 1.21 23.73 7.55
N PHE A 140 1.35 25.05 7.63
CA PHE A 140 2.20 25.82 6.72
C PHE A 140 3.68 25.47 6.89
N ALA A 141 4.16 25.37 8.14
CA ALA A 141 5.55 25.02 8.44
C ALA A 141 5.93 23.64 7.87
N ILE A 142 5.06 22.64 8.05
CA ILE A 142 5.28 21.26 7.57
C ILE A 142 4.81 21.03 6.12
N ASP A 143 4.59 22.10 5.36
CA ASP A 143 4.31 22.06 3.92
C ASP A 143 3.01 21.31 3.53
N LYS A 144 1.99 21.33 4.40
CA LYS A 144 0.69 20.67 4.20
C LYS A 144 -0.42 21.58 3.67
N VAL A 145 -0.27 22.90 3.77
CA VAL A 145 -1.19 23.86 3.13
C VAL A 145 -0.66 24.23 1.75
N LYS A 146 -1.38 23.88 0.67
CA LYS A 146 -0.96 24.19 -0.71
C LYS A 146 -1.72 25.37 -1.32
N SER A 147 -3.03 25.40 -1.11
CA SER A 147 -3.91 26.50 -1.48
C SER A 147 -5.02 26.61 -0.45
N THR A 148 -5.37 27.83 -0.06
CA THR A 148 -6.44 28.12 0.91
C THR A 148 -6.76 29.61 0.93
N VAL A 149 -7.88 30.01 1.54
CA VAL A 149 -8.20 31.42 1.78
C VAL A 149 -7.89 31.78 3.23
N VAL A 150 -7.08 32.82 3.43
CA VAL A 150 -6.70 33.36 4.74
C VAL A 150 -7.20 34.78 4.87
N ASN A 151 -7.98 35.04 5.91
CA ASN A 151 -8.37 36.40 6.27
C ASN A 151 -7.31 36.99 7.19
N VAL A 152 -6.64 38.04 6.72
CA VAL A 152 -5.62 38.77 7.48
C VAL A 152 -6.24 40.04 8.04
N PRO A 153 -6.09 40.31 9.35
CA PRO A 153 -6.47 41.59 9.93
C PRO A 153 -5.67 42.73 9.29
N ALA A 154 -6.34 43.82 8.93
CA ALA A 154 -5.74 45.07 8.47
C ALA A 154 -6.23 46.23 9.37
N ASP A 155 -5.50 47.35 9.37
CA ASP A 155 -5.74 48.48 10.28
C ASP A 155 -7.20 48.98 10.25
N GLU A 156 -7.84 48.98 9.08
CA GLU A 156 -9.26 49.36 8.91
C GLU A 156 -10.14 48.23 8.35
N GLY A 157 -9.83 46.95 8.61
CA GLY A 157 -10.66 45.88 8.05
C GLY A 157 -10.07 44.48 8.04
N LYS A 158 -10.51 43.68 7.07
CA LYS A 158 -9.92 42.37 6.78
C LYS A 158 -9.61 42.24 5.30
N ILE A 159 -8.46 41.65 5.00
CA ILE A 159 -8.06 41.28 3.65
C ILE A 159 -8.22 39.78 3.51
N ALA A 160 -9.05 39.35 2.57
CA ALA A 160 -9.11 37.95 2.16
C ALA A 160 -7.96 37.69 1.18
N MET A 161 -7.00 36.87 1.57
CA MET A 161 -5.90 36.44 0.72
C MET A 161 -6.14 35.01 0.25
N GLU A 162 -6.17 34.80 -1.05
CA GLU A 162 -6.23 33.48 -1.66
C GLU A 162 -4.79 32.99 -1.90
N ILE A 163 -4.33 32.06 -1.06
CA ILE A 163 -3.03 31.40 -1.25
C ILE A 163 -3.13 30.49 -2.47
N ILE A 164 -2.33 30.79 -3.50
CA ILE A 164 -2.24 30.01 -4.73
C ILE A 164 -1.20 28.90 -4.57
N ARG A 165 -0.10 29.23 -3.88
CA ARG A 165 1.02 28.32 -3.66
C ARG A 165 1.69 28.61 -2.33
N SER A 166 2.04 27.55 -1.61
CA SER A 166 2.90 27.66 -0.43
C SER A 166 3.94 26.55 -0.40
N LYS A 167 5.09 26.87 0.21
CA LYS A 167 6.18 25.96 0.47
C LYS A 167 6.71 26.15 1.89
N GLY A 168 6.55 25.12 2.73
CA GLY A 168 7.13 25.04 4.06
C GLY A 168 8.47 24.30 4.08
N LYS A 169 9.39 24.71 4.95
CA LYS A 169 10.62 23.97 5.22
C LYS A 169 11.02 24.14 6.69
N VAL A 170 11.13 23.02 7.40
CA VAL A 170 11.63 22.94 8.78
C VAL A 170 13.01 22.32 8.76
N LYS A 171 13.97 22.91 9.49
CA LYS A 171 15.29 22.33 9.77
C LYS A 171 15.56 22.37 11.26
N VAL A 172 16.13 21.30 11.78
CA VAL A 172 16.59 21.22 13.18
C VAL A 172 18.11 21.05 13.16
N ALA A 173 18.83 21.92 13.86
CA ALA A 173 20.26 21.74 14.14
C ALA A 173 20.40 21.08 15.51
N PHE A 174 21.39 20.19 15.63
CA PHE A 174 21.70 19.48 16.88
C PHE A 174 23.09 19.86 17.36
N GLU A 175 23.25 20.11 18.65
CA GLU A 175 24.54 20.27 19.35
C GLU A 175 24.58 19.28 20.52
N ASN A 176 25.66 18.49 20.63
CA ASN A 176 25.82 17.46 21.67
C ASN A 176 24.68 16.42 21.76
N GLY A 177 23.97 16.17 20.65
CA GLY A 177 22.85 15.24 20.61
C GLY A 177 21.50 15.85 21.01
N GLU A 178 21.47 17.13 21.40
CA GLU A 178 20.25 17.87 21.71
C GLU A 178 19.91 18.88 20.60
N PRO A 179 18.62 19.10 20.31
CA PRO A 179 18.22 20.10 19.32
C PRO A 179 18.54 21.52 19.82
N SER A 180 19.43 22.23 19.13
CA SER A 180 19.90 23.57 19.50
C SER A 180 19.18 24.71 18.77
N MET A 181 18.71 24.47 17.54
CA MET A 181 18.05 25.49 16.73
C MET A 181 16.99 24.88 15.81
N LEU A 182 15.79 25.46 15.85
CA LEU A 182 14.70 25.18 14.91
C LEU A 182 14.57 26.33 13.91
N THR A 183 14.79 26.06 12.63
CA THR A 183 14.56 27.03 11.55
C THR A 183 13.31 26.65 10.78
N VAL A 184 12.31 27.54 10.78
CA VAL A 184 11.09 27.40 9.98
C VAL A 184 11.09 28.47 8.89
N LYS A 185 11.02 28.04 7.63
CA LYS A 185 10.87 28.93 6.46
C LYS A 185 9.57 28.62 5.77
N VAL A 186 8.71 29.62 5.59
CA VAL A 186 7.46 29.52 4.84
C VAL A 186 7.49 30.56 3.73
N GLU A 187 7.30 30.10 2.50
CA GLU A 187 7.16 30.94 1.31
C GLU A 187 5.73 30.80 0.77
N THR A 188 5.05 31.92 0.51
CA THR A 188 3.66 31.93 0.04
C THR A 188 3.50 32.89 -1.15
N GLN A 189 2.72 32.47 -2.13
CA GLN A 189 2.19 33.31 -3.20
C GLN A 189 0.68 33.39 -3.04
N ALA A 190 0.13 34.60 -3.04
CA ALA A 190 -1.27 34.84 -2.78
C ALA A 190 -1.84 35.93 -3.66
N ASN A 191 -3.11 35.78 -4.03
CA ASN A 191 -3.92 36.84 -4.59
C ASN A 191 -4.70 37.55 -3.49
N VAL A 192 -5.02 38.82 -3.69
CA VAL A 192 -5.99 39.52 -2.85
C VAL A 192 -7.38 39.23 -3.42
N GLY A 193 -8.18 38.45 -2.69
CA GLY A 193 -9.54 38.07 -3.08
C GLY A 193 -10.59 39.13 -2.72
N GLY A 194 -10.30 40.00 -1.74
CA GLY A 194 -11.17 41.11 -1.37
C GLY A 194 -10.69 41.87 -0.12
N TYR A 195 -11.15 43.11 0.04
CA TYR A 195 -10.90 43.96 1.22
C TYR A 195 -12.24 44.44 1.77
N GLU A 196 -12.44 44.23 3.06
CA GLU A 196 -13.60 44.70 3.79
C GLU A 196 -13.13 45.71 4.83
N GLY A 197 -13.09 46.99 4.45
CA GLY A 197 -12.61 48.09 5.29
C GLY A 197 -12.90 49.47 4.72
N LYS A 198 -12.64 50.53 5.51
CA LYS A 198 -12.68 51.91 5.03
C LYS A 198 -11.29 52.29 4.47
N GLY A 199 -11.23 53.16 3.47
CA GLY A 199 -9.98 53.56 2.78
C GLY A 199 -9.61 52.73 1.54
N ALA A 200 -8.73 53.28 0.70
CA ALA A 200 -8.20 52.62 -0.49
C ALA A 200 -6.96 51.78 -0.14
N LEU A 201 -6.84 50.58 -0.70
CA LEU A 201 -5.63 49.75 -0.62
C LEU A 201 -4.49 50.42 -1.40
N GLU A 202 -3.52 51.03 -0.70
CA GLU A 202 -2.27 51.47 -1.34
C GLU A 202 -1.36 50.26 -1.62
N LEU A 203 -1.39 49.80 -2.87
CA LEU A 203 -0.49 48.77 -3.38
C LEU A 203 0.86 49.42 -3.76
N ALA A 204 1.86 49.32 -2.89
CA ALA A 204 3.21 49.71 -3.22
C ALA A 204 3.87 48.69 -4.20
N GLY A 205 3.78 48.96 -5.51
CA GLY A 205 4.77 48.56 -6.53
C GLY A 205 4.59 47.25 -7.32
N GLN A 206 4.01 47.37 -8.54
CA GLN A 206 4.12 46.62 -9.84
C GLN A 206 4.32 45.08 -9.85
N SER A 207 3.59 44.24 -10.60
CA SER A 207 3.19 44.31 -12.05
C SER A 207 2.06 43.27 -12.40
N VAL A 208 0.94 43.65 -13.07
CA VAL A 208 0.55 43.49 -14.52
C VAL A 208 0.37 42.03 -15.01
N PHE A 209 -0.69 41.50 -15.68
CA PHE A 209 -2.03 41.91 -16.19
C PHE A 209 -2.85 40.64 -16.64
N SER A 210 -4.19 40.72 -16.58
CA SER A 210 -5.29 40.22 -17.47
C SER A 210 -5.40 38.80 -18.09
N GLY A 211 -6.62 38.24 -18.03
CA GLY A 211 -7.16 37.22 -18.96
C GLY A 211 -8.53 36.64 -18.54
N GLU A 212 -9.60 36.89 -19.32
CA GLU A 212 -11.03 36.60 -19.08
C GLU A 212 -11.51 35.13 -19.23
N ASN A 213 -12.64 34.85 -18.55
CA ASN A 213 -13.81 33.96 -18.86
C ASN A 213 -13.62 32.54 -19.42
N SER A 214 -14.33 31.56 -18.81
CA SER A 214 -15.56 30.94 -19.38
C SER A 214 -16.02 29.72 -18.56
N GLY A 215 -17.34 29.58 -18.40
CA GLY A 215 -17.98 28.52 -17.60
C GLY A 215 -18.00 27.12 -18.22
N GLY A 216 -18.42 26.16 -17.40
CA GLY A 216 -18.71 24.79 -17.83
C GLY A 216 -19.42 24.02 -16.72
N GLY A 217 -20.73 23.79 -16.90
CA GLY A 217 -21.57 23.08 -15.93
C GLY A 217 -21.17 21.62 -15.75
N ASN A 218 -21.36 21.11 -14.52
CA ASN A 218 -21.07 19.72 -14.21
C ASN A 218 -22.35 18.92 -13.97
N LYS A 219 -22.54 17.92 -14.83
CA LYS A 219 -23.67 16.98 -14.87
C LYS A 219 -23.43 15.90 -13.81
N LYS A 220 -24.28 15.82 -12.79
CA LYS A 220 -24.29 14.70 -11.83
C LYS A 220 -24.61 13.40 -12.57
N ARG A 221 -23.75 12.38 -12.44
CA ARG A 221 -24.10 10.97 -12.69
C ARG A 221 -24.09 10.26 -11.34
N ASN A 222 -25.24 9.71 -10.98
CA ASN A 222 -25.37 8.75 -9.90
C ASN A 222 -24.73 7.43 -10.33
N HIS A 223 -23.93 6.84 -9.45
CA HIS A 223 -23.55 5.43 -9.54
C HIS A 223 -24.06 4.73 -8.29
N ASP A 224 -25.12 3.94 -8.47
CA ASP A 224 -25.61 3.00 -7.49
C ASP A 224 -24.64 1.82 -7.43
N GLY A 225 -23.89 1.71 -6.33
CA GLY A 225 -23.01 0.58 -6.04
C GLY A 225 -23.71 -0.44 -5.16
N ALA A 226 -24.33 -1.45 -5.78
CA ALA A 226 -24.74 -2.66 -5.08
C ALA A 226 -23.50 -3.51 -4.77
N GLY A 227 -23.21 -3.74 -3.49
CA GLY A 227 -22.14 -4.64 -3.06
C GLY A 227 -22.42 -6.08 -3.49
N GLU A 228 -21.55 -6.66 -4.33
CA GLU A 228 -21.60 -8.07 -4.69
C GLU A 228 -20.94 -8.95 -3.61
N ASP A 229 -21.59 -10.08 -3.34
CA ASP A 229 -21.14 -11.13 -2.41
C ASP A 229 -19.77 -11.73 -2.84
N PRO A 230 -18.74 -11.75 -1.96
CA PRO A 230 -17.42 -12.30 -2.23
C PRO A 230 -17.43 -13.74 -2.80
N LYS A 231 -18.43 -14.55 -2.44
CA LYS A 231 -18.58 -15.91 -2.95
C LYS A 231 -19.04 -15.94 -4.41
N ARG A 232 -19.83 -14.96 -4.85
CA ARG A 232 -20.24 -14.80 -6.26
C ARG A 232 -19.09 -14.28 -7.12
N ILE A 233 -18.25 -13.40 -6.57
CA ILE A 233 -17.02 -12.93 -7.21
C ILE A 233 -16.11 -14.15 -7.45
N PHE A 234 -15.83 -14.95 -6.41
CA PHE A 234 -15.00 -16.16 -6.52
C PHE A 234 -15.56 -17.21 -7.51
N GLN A 235 -16.88 -17.39 -7.58
CA GLN A 235 -17.51 -18.29 -8.57
C GLN A 235 -17.46 -17.73 -10.01
N ARG A 236 -17.58 -16.41 -10.20
CA ARG A 236 -17.35 -15.75 -11.49
C ARG A 236 -15.89 -15.87 -11.91
N TYR A 237 -14.94 -15.78 -10.97
CA TYR A 237 -13.52 -15.99 -11.19
C TYR A 237 -13.23 -17.38 -11.74
N ILE A 238 -13.78 -18.44 -11.13
CA ILE A 238 -13.60 -19.82 -11.61
C ILE A 238 -14.21 -20.01 -13.01
N ARG A 239 -15.41 -19.45 -13.27
CA ARG A 239 -16.05 -19.54 -14.60
C ARG A 239 -15.31 -18.77 -15.68
N PHE A 240 -14.82 -17.56 -15.38
CA PHE A 240 -14.03 -16.76 -16.30
C PHE A 240 -12.68 -17.45 -16.60
N TRP A 241 -12.07 -18.05 -15.59
CA TRP A 241 -10.76 -18.68 -15.73
C TRP A 241 -10.83 -20.05 -16.43
N CYS A 242 -11.89 -20.84 -16.20
CA CYS A 242 -12.16 -22.03 -17.03
C CYS A 242 -12.28 -21.69 -18.53
N VAL A 243 -12.71 -20.48 -18.88
CA VAL A 243 -12.75 -20.00 -20.27
C VAL A 243 -11.37 -19.50 -20.74
N CYS A 244 -10.56 -18.89 -19.86
CA CYS A 244 -9.21 -18.43 -20.19
C CYS A 244 -8.15 -19.54 -20.32
N VAL A 245 -8.36 -20.72 -19.73
CA VAL A 245 -7.45 -21.88 -19.85
C VAL A 245 -7.33 -22.39 -21.31
N GLN A 246 -8.21 -21.96 -22.22
CA GLN A 246 -8.26 -22.48 -23.59
C GLN A 246 -7.62 -21.61 -24.71
N ILE A 247 -7.12 -20.40 -24.47
CA ILE A 247 -6.53 -19.52 -25.52
C ILE A 247 -5.42 -18.65 -24.89
N PRO A 248 -4.25 -18.41 -25.50
CA PRO A 248 -3.05 -17.88 -24.82
C PRO A 248 -3.08 -16.35 -24.62
N PRO A 249 -3.42 -15.81 -23.44
CA PRO A 249 -3.42 -14.37 -23.17
C PRO A 249 -2.15 -13.97 -22.41
N SER A 250 -1.35 -14.94 -21.93
CA SER A 250 -0.20 -14.71 -21.08
C SER A 250 0.89 -13.92 -21.80
N GLU A 251 1.05 -14.07 -23.11
CA GLU A 251 2.03 -13.28 -23.87
C GLU A 251 1.66 -11.79 -23.94
N LEU A 252 0.36 -11.45 -23.93
CA LEU A 252 -0.13 -10.06 -23.92
C LEU A 252 -0.17 -9.46 -22.52
N LEU A 253 -0.46 -10.27 -21.51
CA LEU A 253 -0.64 -9.81 -20.12
C LEU A 253 0.67 -9.75 -19.33
N VAL A 254 1.68 -10.56 -19.66
CA VAL A 254 2.97 -10.57 -18.94
C VAL A 254 3.70 -9.22 -19.00
N PRO A 255 3.72 -8.47 -20.13
CA PRO A 255 4.32 -7.13 -20.17
C PRO A 255 3.58 -6.08 -19.32
N VAL A 256 2.32 -6.33 -18.95
CA VAL A 256 1.53 -5.41 -18.11
C VAL A 256 2.07 -5.39 -16.68
N ILE A 257 2.58 -6.52 -16.19
CA ILE A 257 3.14 -6.65 -14.82
C ILE A 257 4.25 -5.63 -14.55
N PRO A 258 5.37 -5.61 -15.29
CA PRO A 258 6.44 -4.65 -15.05
C PRO A 258 5.99 -3.19 -15.31
N LEU A 259 5.06 -2.96 -16.24
CA LEU A 259 4.52 -1.63 -16.50
C LEU A 259 3.77 -1.08 -15.27
N ILE A 260 2.90 -1.87 -14.66
CA ILE A 260 2.18 -1.49 -13.44
C ILE A 260 3.16 -1.20 -12.31
N VAL A 261 4.18 -2.05 -12.12
CA VAL A 261 5.22 -1.85 -11.11
C VAL A 261 5.93 -0.51 -11.29
N VAL A 262 6.28 -0.15 -12.52
CA VAL A 262 6.93 1.14 -12.82
C VAL A 262 5.99 2.31 -12.54
N ILE A 263 4.73 2.24 -12.97
CA ILE A 263 3.72 3.29 -12.72
C ILE A 263 3.55 3.56 -11.22
N ILE A 264 3.39 2.49 -10.42
CA ILE A 264 3.25 2.60 -8.97
C ILE A 264 4.51 3.21 -8.35
N SER A 265 5.69 2.74 -8.76
CA SER A 265 6.96 3.23 -8.23
C SER A 265 7.19 4.72 -8.53
N LEU A 266 6.84 5.17 -9.74
CA LEU A 266 6.93 6.59 -10.11
C LEU A 266 5.91 7.45 -9.34
N SER A 267 4.72 6.93 -9.07
CA SER A 267 3.68 7.65 -8.32
C SER A 267 4.06 7.90 -6.85
N LEU A 268 4.94 7.06 -6.29
CA LEU A 268 5.36 7.12 -4.88
C LEU A 268 6.65 7.93 -4.65
N ILE A 269 7.27 8.45 -5.70
CA ILE A 269 8.55 9.18 -5.58
C ILE A 269 8.44 10.42 -4.67
N THR A 270 7.23 10.96 -4.50
CA THR A 270 6.96 12.15 -3.67
C THR A 270 6.77 11.84 -2.19
N VAL A 271 6.60 10.57 -1.82
CA VAL A 271 6.24 10.12 -0.44
C VAL A 271 7.39 9.35 0.22
N HIS A 272 8.60 9.38 -0.35
CA HIS A 272 9.75 8.65 0.18
C HIS A 272 10.32 9.26 1.47
N ASP A 273 10.78 8.39 2.36
CA ASP A 273 11.60 8.73 3.53
C ASP A 273 12.82 7.80 3.58
N PHE A 274 13.98 8.30 3.11
CA PHE A 274 15.20 7.50 3.09
C PHE A 274 15.77 7.19 4.48
N THR A 275 15.30 7.87 5.54
CA THR A 275 15.70 7.53 6.91
C THR A 275 15.16 6.17 7.35
N ALA A 276 14.12 5.67 6.67
CA ALA A 276 13.50 4.36 6.88
C ALA A 276 14.45 3.17 6.71
N PHE A 277 15.57 3.32 6.00
CA PHE A 277 16.57 2.25 5.85
C PHE A 277 17.48 2.08 7.06
N LEU A 278 17.45 3.03 7.98
CA LEU A 278 18.33 3.06 9.13
C LEU A 278 17.59 2.57 10.38
N PRO A 279 18.30 1.89 11.31
CA PRO A 279 19.68 1.41 11.20
C PRO A 279 19.82 0.12 10.36
N ILE A 280 20.81 0.11 9.45
CA ILE A 280 21.12 -1.07 8.63
C ILE A 280 21.73 -2.16 9.53
N LEU A 281 21.24 -3.39 9.41
CA LEU A 281 21.79 -4.57 10.09
C LEU A 281 21.72 -4.55 11.63
N LYS A 282 20.76 -3.82 12.22
CA LYS A 282 20.56 -3.72 13.68
C LYS A 282 20.56 -5.07 14.39
N ASN A 283 19.93 -6.08 13.78
CA ASN A 283 19.75 -7.42 14.33
C ASN A 283 20.80 -8.43 13.81
N GLY A 284 21.89 -7.96 13.20
CA GLY A 284 22.97 -8.79 12.66
C GLY A 284 22.63 -9.51 11.35
N MET A 285 23.47 -10.48 10.97
CA MET A 285 23.39 -11.20 9.67
C MET A 285 22.40 -12.37 9.65
N THR A 286 22.03 -12.92 10.81
CA THR A 286 21.11 -14.06 10.92
C THR A 286 19.77 -13.83 10.20
N PRO A 287 19.03 -12.71 10.43
CA PRO A 287 17.78 -12.47 9.72
C PRO A 287 17.96 -12.34 8.20
N VAL A 288 19.11 -11.81 7.75
CA VAL A 288 19.43 -11.68 6.31
C VAL A 288 19.59 -13.05 5.66
N LEU A 289 20.27 -13.98 6.33
CA LEU A 289 20.46 -15.35 5.84
C LEU A 289 19.14 -16.13 5.83
N ASN A 290 18.30 -15.97 6.86
CA ASN A 290 16.98 -16.60 6.92
C ASN A 290 16.05 -16.08 5.81
N ALA A 291 16.02 -14.75 5.59
CA ALA A 291 15.28 -14.17 4.49
C ALA A 291 15.79 -14.69 3.14
N ALA A 292 17.11 -14.67 2.91
CA ALA A 292 17.70 -15.18 1.67
C ALA A 292 17.35 -16.66 1.41
N PHE A 293 17.38 -17.49 2.45
CA PHE A 293 16.97 -18.91 2.37
C PHE A 293 15.50 -19.05 1.97
N SER A 294 14.60 -18.28 2.61
CA SER A 294 13.19 -18.25 2.24
C SER A 294 13.01 -17.85 0.77
N PHE A 295 13.62 -16.74 0.32
CA PHE A 295 13.55 -16.26 -1.06
C PHE A 295 14.02 -17.29 -2.10
N ILE A 296 15.11 -18.03 -1.80
CA ILE A 296 15.63 -19.08 -2.68
C ILE A 296 14.58 -20.18 -2.90
N THR A 297 13.89 -20.60 -1.85
CA THR A 297 12.88 -21.67 -1.92
C THR A 297 11.52 -21.19 -2.44
N PHE A 298 11.18 -19.94 -2.16
CA PHE A 298 9.96 -19.26 -2.58
C PHE A 298 10.19 -17.74 -2.69
N PRO A 299 9.95 -17.11 -3.84
CA PRO A 299 9.34 -17.65 -5.05
C PRO A 299 10.35 -18.26 -6.05
N PHE A 300 11.67 -18.06 -5.88
CA PHE A 300 12.64 -18.38 -6.93
C PHE A 300 12.78 -19.89 -7.20
N GLY A 301 12.67 -20.74 -6.18
CA GLY A 301 12.80 -22.20 -6.31
C GLY A 301 11.73 -22.84 -7.17
N GLU A 302 10.56 -22.21 -7.28
CA GLU A 302 9.44 -22.68 -8.10
C GLU A 302 9.71 -22.58 -9.61
N THR A 303 10.76 -21.84 -10.00
CA THR A 303 11.19 -21.74 -11.40
C THR A 303 11.58 -23.11 -11.99
N VAL A 304 11.85 -24.12 -11.15
CA VAL A 304 12.06 -25.51 -11.58
C VAL A 304 10.88 -26.06 -12.40
N ALA A 305 9.66 -25.57 -12.16
CA ALA A 305 8.48 -25.97 -12.94
C ALA A 305 8.60 -25.59 -14.43
N PHE A 306 9.34 -24.52 -14.77
CA PHE A 306 9.57 -24.12 -16.15
C PHE A 306 10.46 -25.12 -16.93
N LEU A 307 11.16 -26.03 -16.26
CA LEU A 307 11.88 -27.13 -16.93
C LEU A 307 10.93 -27.99 -17.78
N MET A 308 9.64 -28.09 -17.41
CA MET A 308 8.63 -28.80 -18.19
C MET A 308 8.22 -28.07 -19.48
N LEU A 309 8.42 -26.75 -19.53
CA LEU A 309 8.11 -25.88 -20.66
C LEU A 309 9.28 -25.73 -21.64
N PHE A 310 10.51 -25.72 -21.15
CA PHE A 310 11.72 -25.56 -21.96
C PHE A 310 11.82 -26.47 -23.20
N PRO A 311 11.40 -27.75 -23.17
CA PRO A 311 11.42 -28.61 -24.35
C PRO A 311 10.58 -28.09 -25.53
N HIS A 312 9.59 -27.24 -25.28
CA HIS A 312 8.65 -26.71 -26.27
C HIS A 312 9.01 -25.31 -26.77
N VAL A 313 10.12 -24.73 -26.31
CA VAL A 313 10.56 -23.41 -26.77
C VAL A 313 11.13 -23.51 -28.18
N ASN A 314 10.64 -22.65 -29.09
CA ASN A 314 11.01 -22.65 -30.52
C ASN A 314 12.53 -22.53 -30.78
N LYS A 315 13.26 -21.76 -29.97
CA LYS A 315 14.69 -21.46 -30.17
C LYS A 315 15.54 -21.91 -28.98
N LYS A 316 15.80 -23.23 -28.88
CA LYS A 316 16.55 -23.84 -27.77
C LYS A 316 17.96 -23.30 -27.60
N GLU A 317 18.63 -22.88 -28.67
CA GLU A 317 19.98 -22.31 -28.63
C GLU A 317 20.07 -21.02 -27.80
N LYS A 318 19.02 -20.19 -27.83
CA LYS A 318 18.96 -18.93 -27.09
C LYS A 318 18.40 -19.09 -25.68
N LEU A 319 17.96 -20.31 -25.31
CA LEU A 319 17.27 -20.56 -24.05
C LEU A 319 18.08 -20.11 -22.84
N LYS A 320 19.36 -20.48 -22.75
CA LYS A 320 20.23 -20.09 -21.62
C LYS A 320 20.32 -18.57 -21.46
N LYS A 321 20.50 -17.85 -22.57
CA LYS A 321 20.59 -16.39 -22.57
C LYS A 321 19.28 -15.75 -22.13
N ILE A 322 18.15 -16.25 -22.62
CA ILE A 322 16.81 -15.75 -22.27
C ILE A 322 16.54 -15.98 -20.78
N VAL A 323 16.79 -17.18 -20.25
CA VAL A 323 16.57 -17.51 -18.84
C VAL A 323 17.44 -16.66 -17.91
N LEU A 324 18.72 -16.46 -18.24
CA LEU A 324 19.61 -15.60 -17.46
C LEU A 324 19.17 -14.12 -17.50
N LEU A 325 18.77 -13.63 -18.68
CA LEU A 325 18.28 -12.27 -18.84
C LEU A 325 16.98 -12.04 -18.06
N SER A 326 16.02 -12.96 -18.14
CA SER A 326 14.77 -12.86 -17.38
C SER A 326 15.01 -12.90 -15.88
N ALA A 327 15.92 -13.76 -15.41
CA ALA A 327 16.29 -13.81 -14.00
C ALA A 327 16.91 -12.49 -13.52
N ALA A 328 17.82 -11.90 -14.30
CA ALA A 328 18.44 -10.61 -13.98
C ALA A 328 17.41 -9.47 -13.92
N ILE A 329 16.47 -9.42 -14.88
CA ILE A 329 15.39 -8.42 -14.89
C ILE A 329 14.47 -8.60 -13.68
N SER A 330 14.09 -9.83 -13.33
CA SER A 330 13.24 -10.11 -12.16
C SER A 330 13.92 -9.73 -10.84
N ILE A 331 15.23 -9.97 -10.71
CA ILE A 331 16.01 -9.57 -9.53
C ILE A 331 16.07 -8.03 -9.44
N LEU A 332 16.36 -7.35 -10.54
CA LEU A 332 16.40 -5.89 -10.58
C LEU A 332 15.03 -5.29 -10.20
N LEU A 333 13.95 -5.84 -10.76
CA LEU A 333 12.59 -5.40 -10.44
C LEU A 333 12.27 -5.63 -8.95
N GLY A 334 12.65 -6.78 -8.40
CA GLY A 334 12.50 -7.09 -6.98
C GLY A 334 13.25 -6.09 -6.08
N ILE A 335 14.50 -5.77 -6.41
CA ILE A 335 15.29 -4.77 -5.67
C ILE A 335 14.59 -3.41 -5.68
N ILE A 336 14.07 -2.97 -6.83
CA ILE A 336 13.34 -1.70 -6.95
C ILE A 336 12.08 -1.71 -6.07
N LEU A 337 11.33 -2.82 -6.07
CA LEU A 337 10.14 -2.98 -5.24
C LEU A 337 10.46 -2.90 -3.75
N PHE A 338 11.42 -3.70 -3.25
CA PHE A 338 11.81 -3.66 -1.84
C PHE A 338 12.35 -2.29 -1.43
N PHE A 339 13.17 -1.68 -2.28
CA PHE A 339 13.70 -0.35 -2.02
C PHE A 339 12.55 0.67 -1.90
N ARG A 340 11.61 0.67 -2.85
CA ARG A 340 10.42 1.53 -2.81
C ARG A 340 9.61 1.28 -1.55
N ASP A 341 9.31 0.03 -1.24
CA ASP A 341 8.43 -0.33 -0.12
C ASP A 341 9.04 0.04 1.23
N ILE A 342 10.33 -0.20 1.45
CA ILE A 342 11.03 0.24 2.66
C ILE A 342 11.06 1.77 2.75
N SER A 343 11.37 2.45 1.65
CA SER A 343 11.42 3.92 1.61
C SER A 343 10.09 4.57 1.97
N VAL A 344 8.97 3.90 1.71
CA VAL A 344 7.62 4.46 1.91
C VAL A 344 7.04 4.00 3.24
N LEU A 345 7.16 2.71 3.58
CA LEU A 345 6.51 2.12 4.75
C LEU A 345 7.37 2.11 6.01
N GLY A 346 8.70 2.05 5.91
CA GLY A 346 9.56 1.84 7.06
C GLY A 346 9.71 0.37 7.44
N SER A 347 10.81 0.01 8.13
CA SER A 347 11.11 -1.37 8.53
C SER A 347 10.04 -1.99 9.41
N ASP A 348 9.45 -1.22 10.32
CA ASP A 348 8.49 -1.76 11.29
C ASP A 348 7.19 -2.23 10.63
N LEU A 349 6.72 -1.51 9.62
CA LEU A 349 5.56 -1.91 8.83
C LEU A 349 5.90 -3.02 7.84
N MET A 350 7.13 -3.09 7.32
CA MET A 350 7.58 -4.22 6.50
C MET A 350 7.50 -5.55 7.24
N ASP A 351 7.89 -5.56 8.52
CA ASP A 351 7.96 -6.79 9.32
C ASP A 351 6.58 -7.29 9.78
N ARG A 352 5.57 -6.40 9.82
CA ARG A 352 4.23 -6.71 10.33
C ARG A 352 3.17 -6.88 9.24
N ALA A 353 3.40 -6.32 8.06
CA ALA A 353 2.41 -6.33 6.98
C ALA A 353 2.45 -7.62 6.16
N THR A 354 1.28 -8.24 5.98
CA THR A 354 1.13 -9.43 5.11
C THR A 354 1.19 -9.07 3.62
N PHE A 355 0.60 -7.93 3.22
CA PHE A 355 0.48 -7.51 1.82
C PHE A 355 1.12 -6.15 1.58
N ILE A 356 2.45 -6.13 1.62
CA ILE A 356 3.26 -4.92 1.51
C ILE A 356 2.92 -4.06 0.28
N PRO A 357 2.90 -4.56 -0.97
CA PRO A 357 2.66 -3.72 -2.14
C PRO A 357 1.27 -3.07 -2.16
N HIS A 358 0.28 -3.72 -1.54
CA HIS A 358 -1.07 -3.18 -1.41
C HIS A 358 -1.08 -2.00 -0.44
N LEU A 359 -0.48 -2.15 0.75
CA LEU A 359 -0.35 -1.05 1.72
C LEU A 359 0.43 0.15 1.16
N THR A 360 1.50 -0.10 0.40
CA THR A 360 2.26 0.98 -0.25
C THR A 360 1.37 1.75 -1.23
N SER A 361 0.44 1.07 -1.91
CA SER A 361 -0.44 1.70 -2.90
C SER A 361 -1.48 2.65 -2.27
N LEU A 362 -1.89 2.39 -1.02
CA LEU A 362 -2.83 3.25 -0.26
C LEU A 362 -2.25 4.63 0.07
N LEU A 363 -0.92 4.77 0.03
CA LEU A 363 -0.21 6.01 0.35
C LEU A 363 -0.03 6.93 -0.86
N ILE A 364 -0.51 6.54 -2.03
CA ILE A 364 -0.39 7.35 -3.25
C ILE A 364 -1.40 8.50 -3.20
N PRO A 365 -0.93 9.76 -3.22
CA PRO A 365 -1.82 10.91 -3.10
C PRO A 365 -2.68 11.09 -4.35
N GLY A 366 -4.00 11.10 -4.19
CA GLY A 366 -4.96 11.54 -5.21
C GLY A 366 -5.23 10.56 -6.37
N LEU A 367 -4.66 9.35 -6.35
CA LEU A 367 -4.92 8.30 -7.32
C LEU A 367 -5.27 6.98 -6.63
N ASN A 368 -6.44 6.42 -6.96
CA ASN A 368 -6.79 5.08 -6.52
C ASN A 368 -6.15 4.04 -7.46
N VAL A 369 -4.97 3.56 -7.10
CA VAL A 369 -4.23 2.54 -7.87
C VAL A 369 -4.29 1.14 -7.24
N GLU A 370 -5.03 0.97 -6.14
CA GLU A 370 -5.25 -0.32 -5.48
C GLU A 370 -5.73 -1.39 -6.49
N PRO A 371 -6.70 -1.13 -7.39
CA PRO A 371 -7.11 -2.12 -8.38
C PRO A 371 -5.98 -2.56 -9.33
N LEU A 372 -4.97 -1.71 -9.57
CA LEU A 372 -3.83 -2.07 -10.41
C LEU A 372 -2.94 -3.10 -9.72
N VAL A 373 -2.78 -3.00 -8.39
CA VAL A 373 -2.04 -4.00 -7.59
C VAL A 373 -2.77 -5.34 -7.64
N ASP A 374 -4.09 -5.35 -7.48
CA ASP A 374 -4.89 -6.56 -7.50
C ASP A 374 -4.90 -7.22 -8.87
N ILE A 375 -5.03 -6.43 -9.96
CA ILE A 375 -4.91 -6.93 -11.33
C ILE A 375 -3.54 -7.54 -11.56
N ASN A 376 -2.47 -6.91 -11.08
CA ASN A 376 -1.12 -7.41 -11.21
C ASN A 376 -0.94 -8.77 -10.50
N LEU A 377 -1.45 -8.89 -9.27
CA LEU A 377 -1.41 -10.12 -8.50
C LEU A 377 -2.23 -11.23 -9.17
N LEU A 378 -3.39 -10.89 -9.71
CA LEU A 378 -4.28 -11.82 -10.40
C LEU A 378 -3.62 -12.39 -11.67
N ILE A 379 -2.99 -11.54 -12.49
CA ILE A 379 -2.28 -11.97 -13.70
C ILE A 379 -1.10 -12.88 -13.30
N GLY A 380 -0.27 -12.45 -12.35
CA GLY A 380 0.90 -13.23 -11.90
C GLY A 380 0.51 -14.59 -11.31
N GLY A 381 -0.47 -14.61 -10.40
CA GLY A 381 -1.00 -15.83 -9.79
C GLY A 381 -1.62 -16.76 -10.83
N GLY A 382 -2.41 -16.23 -11.77
CA GLY A 382 -3.00 -17.02 -12.84
C GLY A 382 -1.95 -17.68 -13.74
N VAL A 383 -0.91 -16.94 -14.15
CA VAL A 383 0.19 -17.51 -14.93
C VAL A 383 0.89 -18.63 -14.16
N LYS A 384 1.19 -18.42 -12.87
CA LYS A 384 1.81 -19.43 -12.01
C LYS A 384 0.96 -20.70 -11.90
N ILE A 385 -0.33 -20.58 -11.58
CA ILE A 385 -1.25 -21.72 -11.45
C ILE A 385 -1.32 -22.49 -12.77
N SER A 386 -1.38 -21.79 -13.91
CA SER A 386 -1.40 -22.40 -15.24
C SER A 386 -0.16 -23.25 -15.51
N VAL A 387 1.03 -22.72 -15.19
CA VAL A 387 2.30 -23.44 -15.35
C VAL A 387 2.36 -24.67 -14.44
N CYS A 388 1.91 -24.56 -13.18
CA CYS A 388 1.87 -25.66 -12.23
C CYS A 388 0.91 -26.78 -12.69
N ILE A 389 -0.32 -26.44 -13.09
CA ILE A 389 -1.30 -27.41 -13.60
C ILE A 389 -0.77 -28.08 -14.87
N TYR A 390 -0.19 -27.33 -15.80
CA TYR A 390 0.42 -27.88 -17.00
C TYR A 390 1.55 -28.86 -16.67
N ALA A 391 2.46 -28.49 -15.77
CA ALA A 391 3.57 -29.33 -15.35
C ALA A 391 3.07 -30.63 -14.69
N ALA A 392 2.08 -30.54 -13.81
CA ALA A 392 1.47 -31.69 -13.15
C ALA A 392 0.76 -32.62 -14.16
N ALA A 393 -0.04 -32.05 -15.07
CA ALA A 393 -0.76 -32.81 -16.10
C ALA A 393 0.19 -33.54 -17.03
N LYS A 394 1.25 -32.86 -17.49
CA LYS A 394 2.26 -33.46 -18.36
C LYS A 394 3.03 -34.57 -17.64
N ALA A 395 3.46 -34.34 -16.40
CA ALA A 395 4.18 -35.34 -15.61
C ALA A 395 3.32 -36.59 -15.38
N LEU A 396 2.05 -36.41 -15.01
CA LEU A 396 1.13 -37.53 -14.80
C LEU A 396 0.84 -38.27 -16.11
N SER A 397 0.68 -37.55 -17.23
CA SER A 397 0.51 -38.13 -18.56
C SER A 397 1.69 -39.03 -18.95
N GLN A 398 2.92 -38.59 -18.64
CA GLN A 398 4.14 -39.36 -18.90
C GLN A 398 4.23 -40.61 -18.02
N ILE A 399 3.86 -40.52 -16.74
CA ILE A 399 3.88 -41.66 -15.80
C ILE A 399 2.79 -42.68 -16.17
N ALA A 400 1.59 -42.21 -16.51
CA ALA A 400 0.45 -43.06 -16.84
C ALA A 400 0.47 -43.59 -18.29
N GLY A 401 1.43 -43.18 -19.12
CA GLY A 401 1.49 -43.57 -20.53
C GLY A 401 0.37 -42.99 -21.40
N ILE A 402 -0.27 -41.90 -20.96
CA ILE A 402 -1.35 -41.24 -21.69
C ILE A 402 -0.73 -40.28 -22.71
N GLY A 403 -1.09 -40.42 -24.00
CA GLY A 403 -0.52 -39.60 -25.07
C GLY A 403 -0.97 -38.13 -25.07
N ASP A 404 -2.11 -37.81 -24.46
CA ASP A 404 -2.69 -36.46 -24.44
C ASP A 404 -2.96 -35.96 -23.01
N HIS A 405 -2.09 -35.06 -22.55
CA HIS A 405 -2.17 -34.43 -21.23
C HIS A 405 -3.42 -33.56 -21.05
N ARG A 406 -4.06 -33.06 -22.13
CA ARG A 406 -5.23 -32.18 -22.04
C ARG A 406 -6.43 -32.85 -21.38
N LYS A 407 -6.54 -34.17 -21.55
CA LYS A 407 -7.57 -34.99 -20.90
C LYS A 407 -7.40 -35.04 -19.37
N LEU A 408 -6.18 -34.90 -18.87
CA LEU A 408 -5.85 -34.90 -17.44
C LEU A 408 -5.93 -33.49 -16.82
N THR A 409 -5.71 -32.44 -17.62
CA THR A 409 -5.73 -31.04 -17.16
C THR A 409 -7.02 -30.71 -16.41
N GLY A 410 -8.18 -31.11 -16.95
CA GLY A 410 -9.48 -30.87 -16.29
C GLY A 410 -9.57 -31.52 -14.92
N ALA A 411 -9.23 -32.81 -14.83
CA ALA A 411 -9.27 -33.58 -13.58
C ALA A 411 -8.32 -33.00 -12.52
N ILE A 412 -7.09 -32.64 -12.91
CA ILE A 412 -6.10 -32.04 -12.01
C ILE A 412 -6.57 -30.67 -11.54
N THR A 413 -7.13 -29.85 -12.43
CA THR A 413 -7.65 -28.52 -12.06
C THR A 413 -8.76 -28.64 -11.02
N THR A 414 -9.74 -29.54 -11.26
CA THR A 414 -10.82 -29.79 -10.29
C THR A 414 -10.28 -30.28 -8.96
N PHE A 415 -9.31 -31.18 -8.98
CA PHE A 415 -8.67 -31.69 -7.78
C PHE A 415 -7.93 -30.60 -6.99
N CYS A 416 -7.18 -29.71 -7.67
CA CYS A 416 -6.53 -28.57 -7.04
C CYS A 416 -7.53 -27.61 -6.38
N VAL A 417 -8.69 -27.37 -6.99
CA VAL A 417 -9.74 -26.53 -6.37
C VAL A 417 -10.25 -27.17 -5.07
N VAL A 418 -10.50 -28.49 -5.07
CA VAL A 418 -10.94 -29.20 -3.87
C VAL A 418 -9.86 -29.16 -2.78
N LEU A 419 -8.59 -29.39 -3.13
CA LEU A 419 -7.48 -29.29 -2.20
C LEU A 419 -7.33 -27.89 -1.61
N SER A 420 -7.53 -26.83 -2.41
CA SER A 420 -7.42 -25.45 -1.90
C SER A 420 -8.43 -25.12 -0.81
N ILE A 421 -9.59 -25.80 -0.80
CA ILE A 421 -10.62 -25.64 0.24
C ILE A 421 -10.30 -26.51 1.47
N TRP A 422 -9.57 -27.62 1.29
CA TRP A 422 -9.33 -28.59 2.34
C TRP A 422 -8.03 -28.33 3.12
N GLU A 423 -6.97 -27.87 2.46
CA GLU A 423 -5.64 -27.73 3.08
C GLU A 423 -5.58 -26.65 4.16
N TYR A 424 -6.18 -25.49 3.92
CA TYR A 424 -6.08 -24.33 4.80
C TYR A 424 -7.45 -23.80 5.18
N LYS A 425 -7.67 -23.48 6.45
CA LYS A 425 -8.93 -22.91 6.94
C LYS A 425 -9.08 -21.44 6.56
N ASN A 426 -7.96 -20.73 6.42
CA ASN A 426 -7.91 -19.33 6.05
C ASN A 426 -6.56 -18.97 5.42
N VAL A 427 -6.45 -17.75 4.92
CA VAL A 427 -5.27 -17.23 4.23
C VAL A 427 -4.05 -17.08 5.17
N LEU A 428 -4.27 -16.83 6.46
CA LEU A 428 -3.17 -16.73 7.43
C LEU A 428 -2.48 -18.07 7.65
N GLU A 429 -3.25 -19.15 7.80
CA GLU A 429 -2.71 -20.51 7.94
C GLU A 429 -1.87 -20.91 6.72
N LEU A 430 -2.31 -20.50 5.52
CA LEU A 430 -1.53 -20.66 4.29
C LEU A 430 -0.20 -19.92 4.34
N PHE A 431 -0.18 -18.64 4.74
CA PHE A 431 1.07 -17.87 4.82
C PHE A 431 2.01 -18.39 5.92
N ASP A 432 1.48 -18.77 7.08
CA ASP A 432 2.29 -19.33 8.17
C ASP A 432 2.98 -20.63 7.73
N TRP A 433 2.25 -21.48 7.01
CA TRP A 433 2.81 -22.69 6.42
C TRP A 433 3.85 -22.39 5.33
N ALA A 434 3.56 -21.42 4.45
CA ALA A 434 4.45 -21.01 3.38
C ALA A 434 5.76 -20.39 3.89
N GLU A 435 5.74 -19.73 5.04
CA GLU A 435 6.95 -19.13 5.63
C GLU A 435 7.75 -20.16 6.45
N LYS A 436 7.09 -20.98 7.27
CA LYS A 436 7.76 -21.85 8.25
C LYS A 436 8.05 -23.25 7.74
N VAL A 437 7.19 -23.80 6.89
CA VAL A 437 7.24 -25.21 6.49
C VAL A 437 7.74 -25.38 5.06
N TRP A 438 7.20 -24.59 4.12
CA TRP A 438 7.53 -24.71 2.70
C TRP A 438 9.03 -24.66 2.38
N PRO A 439 9.85 -23.77 2.97
CA PRO A 439 11.28 -23.71 2.66
C PRO A 439 12.02 -25.02 2.91
N TYR A 440 11.57 -25.82 3.87
CA TYR A 440 12.16 -27.14 4.15
C TYR A 440 11.53 -28.23 3.29
N TYR A 441 10.21 -28.17 3.10
CA TYR A 441 9.45 -29.15 2.31
C TYR A 441 9.84 -29.15 0.81
N SER A 442 10.15 -27.98 0.24
CA SER A 442 10.39 -27.84 -1.20
C SER A 442 11.80 -28.28 -1.64
N ILE A 443 12.79 -28.26 -0.74
CA ILE A 443 14.21 -28.51 -1.03
C ILE A 443 14.49 -29.84 -1.74
N PRO A 444 13.90 -30.99 -1.32
CA PRO A 444 14.11 -32.25 -2.01
C PRO A 444 13.78 -32.16 -3.50
N PHE A 445 12.70 -31.46 -3.85
CA PHE A 445 12.18 -31.37 -5.21
C PHE A 445 12.85 -30.26 -6.03
N GLN A 446 13.14 -29.11 -5.42
CA GLN A 446 13.71 -27.94 -6.10
C GLN A 446 15.23 -28.03 -6.26
N ILE A 447 15.94 -28.62 -5.29
CA ILE A 447 17.41 -28.61 -5.24
C ILE A 447 17.99 -30.02 -5.31
N ILE A 448 17.60 -30.91 -4.38
CA ILE A 448 18.28 -32.21 -4.21
C ILE A 448 18.11 -33.08 -5.47
N VAL A 449 16.87 -33.30 -5.94
CA VAL A 449 16.60 -34.14 -7.12
C VAL A 449 17.29 -33.59 -8.38
N PRO A 450 17.16 -32.31 -8.76
CA PRO A 450 17.88 -31.75 -9.91
C PRO A 450 19.40 -31.86 -9.80
N LEU A 451 19.98 -31.61 -8.62
CA LEU A 451 21.42 -31.70 -8.39
C LEU A 451 21.91 -33.15 -8.52
N LEU A 452 21.20 -34.12 -7.96
CA LEU A 452 21.51 -35.54 -8.10
C LEU A 452 21.48 -35.98 -9.57
N LEU A 453 20.45 -35.57 -10.32
CA LEU A 453 20.35 -35.84 -11.76
C LEU A 453 21.52 -35.22 -12.54
N LEU A 454 21.92 -33.99 -12.19
CA LEU A 454 23.07 -33.32 -12.78
C LEU A 454 24.38 -34.09 -12.51
N LEU A 455 24.60 -34.50 -11.26
CA LEU A 455 25.79 -35.27 -10.86
C LEU A 455 25.85 -36.63 -11.58
N LEU A 456 24.72 -37.34 -11.70
CA LEU A 456 24.63 -38.60 -12.45
C LEU A 456 24.90 -38.39 -13.95
N SER A 457 24.38 -37.31 -14.54
CA SER A 457 24.64 -36.95 -15.94
C SER A 457 26.11 -36.64 -16.21
N LEU A 458 26.78 -35.94 -15.30
CA LEU A 458 28.22 -35.64 -15.41
C LEU A 458 29.07 -36.90 -15.31
N ARG A 459 28.72 -37.84 -14.43
CA ARG A 459 29.40 -39.15 -14.32
C ARG A 459 29.22 -40.01 -15.57
N LYS A 460 28.04 -39.98 -16.21
CA LYS A 460 27.77 -40.77 -17.43
C LYS A 460 28.57 -40.28 -18.65
N LYS A 461 28.84 -38.97 -18.76
CA LYS A 461 29.73 -38.40 -19.79
C LYS A 461 31.21 -38.77 -19.63
N GLY A 462 31.63 -39.24 -18.45
CA GLY A 462 33.00 -39.70 -18.19
C GLY A 462 33.28 -41.16 -18.56
N LYS A 463 32.28 -41.93 -19.01
CA LYS A 463 32.48 -43.27 -19.58
C LYS A 463 32.42 -43.21 -21.12
N PRO A 464 33.44 -43.69 -21.85
CA PRO A 464 33.35 -43.78 -23.31
C PRO A 464 32.16 -44.67 -23.67
N SER A 465 31.34 -44.20 -24.60
CA SER A 465 30.22 -44.95 -25.15
C SER A 465 30.76 -46.16 -25.91
N ASN A 466 30.64 -47.35 -25.35
CA ASN A 466 30.75 -48.57 -26.14
C ASN A 466 29.59 -48.56 -27.14
N ALA A 467 29.91 -48.24 -28.39
CA ALA A 467 29.01 -48.42 -29.51
C ALA A 467 28.66 -49.91 -29.60
N VAL A 468 27.40 -50.24 -29.33
CA VAL A 468 26.83 -51.53 -29.74
C VAL A 468 26.17 -51.25 -31.08
N THR A 469 26.88 -51.67 -32.13
CA THR A 469 26.32 -51.98 -33.44
C THR A 469 25.25 -53.04 -33.28
N GLU A 470 24.01 -52.74 -33.68
CA GLU A 470 23.08 -53.76 -34.15
C GLU A 470 22.62 -53.35 -35.55
N SER A 471 22.91 -54.26 -36.48
CA SER A 471 22.59 -54.30 -37.90
C SER A 471 21.14 -54.66 -38.18
#